data_AF-A0A6B2V8X9-F1
#
_entry.id   AF-A0A6B2V8X9-F1
#
_cell.length_a   1.000
_cell.length_b   1.000
_cell.length_c   1.000
_cell.angle_alpha   90.00
_cell.angle_beta   90.00
_cell.angle_gamma   90.00
#
_symmetry.space_group_name_H-M   'P 1'
#
loop_
_entity.id
_entity.type
_entity.pdbx_description
1 polymer ?
#
loop_
_entity_poly.entity_id
_entity_poly.type
_entity_poly.pdbx_seq_one_letter_code
_entity_poly.pdbx_strand_id
1 'polypeptide(L)'
;GPDAVKAPRAEPEGDDWQTVQLTGAAPEGEGVPPVGLDELHRAARAGMRDQPSAHAWEGLQTRPGLPRWMTWALLLVIMAVEMPVYWVAYQPFHGVGSTGGDLMSGTLAVSTAVVMLILPHLAGLMLRWRSATGSPRRGWLPSLSLLGVWGFLTWLLGSLRAKFVTQHDTPAPATGGTGGFRGLGGTAADTSTLVDRLHLTTQTVTWLFCALLLLSGGVGFLLGLFREHPFLDAYRTALENRTGLLRRRAETVAATEAAQARQSTAQARQEDRREAADARIAATRQIYEAAAHAYLDGVMGAAKDPAVTESAMRLSQNWPLLPSAARRESVRER
;
A
#
# COMPACT_ATOMS: atom_id res chain seq x y z
N GLY A 1 -18.20 -54.57 46.59
CA GLY A 1 -17.60 -54.31 47.92
C GLY A 1 -17.79 -55.53 48.80
N PRO A 2 -17.19 -55.56 49.99
CA PRO A 2 -16.02 -54.84 50.48
C PRO A 2 -14.87 -55.82 50.80
N ASP A 3 -13.85 -55.31 51.49
CA ASP A 3 -12.72 -55.98 52.19
C ASP A 3 -11.35 -55.78 51.54
N ALA A 4 -10.25 -55.51 52.25
CA ALA A 4 -9.94 -54.72 53.45
C ALA A 4 -8.39 -54.73 53.57
N VAL A 5 -7.85 -53.85 54.42
CA VAL A 5 -6.55 -53.96 55.13
C VAL A 5 -5.26 -53.46 54.45
N LYS A 6 -5.02 -52.14 54.60
CA LYS A 6 -3.99 -51.46 55.44
C LYS A 6 -2.53 -52.00 55.57
N ALA A 7 -1.61 -51.28 54.90
CA ALA A 7 -0.27 -50.74 55.31
C ALA A 7 0.90 -51.71 55.68
N PRO A 8 2.19 -51.26 55.81
CA PRO A 8 2.82 -49.94 55.56
C PRO A 8 4.22 -49.95 54.83
N ARG A 9 4.70 -48.75 54.48
CA ARG A 9 6.10 -48.22 54.43
C ARG A 9 7.21 -48.95 53.63
N ALA A 10 7.79 -48.25 52.64
CA ALA A 10 9.17 -47.74 52.62
C ALA A 10 9.54 -47.27 51.19
N GLU A 11 10.02 -46.03 51.06
CA GLU A 11 10.70 -45.51 49.86
C GLU A 11 12.07 -46.19 49.69
N PRO A 12 12.68 -46.12 48.49
CA PRO A 12 13.68 -45.06 48.33
C PRO A 12 13.79 -44.45 46.91
N GLU A 13 14.39 -43.27 46.90
CA GLU A 13 15.36 -42.74 45.93
C GLU A 13 14.97 -42.51 44.46
N GLY A 14 15.18 -41.26 44.05
CA GLY A 14 15.22 -40.86 42.65
C GLY A 14 15.24 -39.34 42.50
N ASP A 15 16.43 -38.77 42.71
CA ASP A 15 16.84 -37.39 42.44
C ASP A 15 16.22 -36.78 41.17
N ASP A 16 15.91 -35.48 41.22
CA ASP A 16 16.71 -34.45 40.51
C ASP A 16 15.88 -33.16 40.32
N TRP A 17 15.86 -32.30 41.34
CA TRP A 17 15.53 -30.89 41.17
C TRP A 17 16.58 -30.06 41.92
N GLN A 18 17.59 -29.64 41.16
CA GLN A 18 18.55 -28.61 41.54
C GLN A 18 17.83 -27.38 42.09
N THR A 19 17.88 -27.19 43.40
CA THR A 19 17.60 -25.90 44.04
C THR A 19 18.94 -25.21 44.26
N VAL A 20 19.23 -24.20 43.43
CA VAL A 20 20.38 -23.32 43.63
C VAL A 20 20.08 -22.45 44.86
N GLN A 21 20.74 -22.74 45.98
CA GLN A 21 20.86 -21.80 47.09
C GLN A 21 21.79 -20.66 46.65
N LEU A 22 21.23 -19.45 46.50
CA LEU A 22 22.03 -18.24 46.43
C LEU A 22 22.12 -17.66 47.84
N THR A 23 23.14 -18.08 48.60
CA THR A 23 23.47 -17.50 49.90
C THR A 23 24.49 -16.38 49.67
N GLY A 24 24.06 -15.14 49.85
CA GLY A 24 24.92 -13.96 49.90
C GLY A 24 24.20 -12.86 50.67
N ALA A 25 24.56 -12.71 51.94
CA ALA A 25 24.03 -11.68 52.83
C ALA A 25 24.48 -10.26 52.41
N ALA A 26 23.67 -9.28 52.79
CA ALA A 26 23.56 -7.89 52.36
C ALA A 26 24.82 -7.00 52.54
N PRO A 27 24.77 -5.78 51.98
CA PRO A 27 24.54 -4.66 52.89
C PRO A 27 23.35 -3.76 52.47
N GLU A 28 22.58 -3.34 53.47
CA GLU A 28 21.71 -2.18 53.40
C GLU A 28 22.56 -0.93 53.06
N GLY A 29 22.21 -0.24 51.98
CA GLY A 29 22.89 1.00 51.58
C GLY A 29 22.35 1.55 50.27
N GLU A 30 21.68 2.70 50.38
CA GLU A 30 21.31 3.65 49.32
C GLU A 30 20.35 3.21 48.21
N GLY A 31 19.18 3.85 48.21
CA GLY A 31 18.14 3.69 47.20
C GLY A 31 18.61 4.08 45.80
N VAL A 32 18.81 3.07 44.96
CA VAL A 32 18.68 3.21 43.52
C VAL A 32 17.22 2.87 43.18
N PRO A 33 16.41 3.81 42.65
CA PRO A 33 15.04 3.51 42.28
C PRO A 33 15.02 2.45 41.15
N PRO A 34 13.99 1.59 41.07
CA PRO A 34 13.90 0.45 40.14
C PRO A 34 13.63 0.89 38.68
N VAL A 35 14.30 1.93 38.19
CA VAL A 35 14.06 2.52 36.87
C VAL A 35 14.62 1.65 35.74
N GLY A 36 15.66 0.84 36.00
CA GLY A 36 16.31 0.03 34.95
C GLY A 36 15.55 -1.24 34.55
N LEU A 37 14.86 -1.91 35.48
CA LEU A 37 14.20 -3.20 35.22
C LEU A 37 12.92 -3.05 34.40
N ASP A 38 12.14 -2.00 34.65
CA ASP A 38 10.94 -1.70 33.88
C ASP A 38 11.28 -1.22 32.47
N GLU A 39 12.38 -0.48 32.31
CA GLU A 39 12.86 -0.01 31.01
C GLU A 39 13.44 -1.16 30.18
N LEU A 40 14.17 -2.09 30.80
CA LEU A 40 14.60 -3.36 30.19
C LEU A 40 13.42 -4.27 29.83
N HIS A 41 12.40 -4.39 30.69
CA HIS A 41 11.20 -5.16 30.38
C HIS A 41 10.37 -4.51 29.26
N ARG A 42 10.32 -3.18 29.20
CA ARG A 42 9.65 -2.44 28.13
C ARG A 42 10.40 -2.57 26.81
N ALA A 43 11.73 -2.49 26.83
CA ALA A 43 12.59 -2.75 25.68
C ALA A 43 12.50 -4.21 25.19
N ALA A 44 12.47 -5.18 26.10
CA ALA A 44 12.29 -6.59 25.78
C ALA A 44 10.89 -6.88 25.20
N ARG A 45 9.84 -6.25 25.73
CA ARG A 45 8.47 -6.33 25.16
C ARG A 45 8.35 -5.61 23.81
N ALA A 46 9.12 -4.54 23.59
CA ALA A 46 9.21 -3.88 22.29
C ALA A 46 9.90 -4.81 21.27
N GLY A 47 11.02 -5.44 21.65
CA GLY A 47 11.74 -6.41 20.80
C GLY A 47 10.96 -7.69 20.48
N MET A 48 10.10 -8.17 21.38
CA MET A 48 9.24 -9.33 21.09
C MET A 48 8.01 -9.01 20.22
N ARG A 49 7.53 -7.76 20.18
CA ARG A 49 6.43 -7.35 19.28
C ARG A 49 6.88 -7.17 17.83
N ASP A 50 8.19 -7.03 17.61
CA ASP A 50 8.81 -6.76 16.32
C ASP A 50 9.49 -7.99 15.69
N GLN A 51 9.35 -9.21 16.23
CA GLN A 51 9.73 -10.39 15.45
C GLN A 51 8.81 -10.48 14.22
N PRO A 52 9.30 -10.13 13.02
CA PRO A 52 8.54 -10.37 11.81
C PRO A 52 8.53 -11.88 11.68
N SER A 53 7.37 -12.48 11.89
CA SER A 53 7.11 -13.92 11.79
C SER A 53 8.12 -14.60 10.87
N ALA A 54 9.01 -15.39 11.45
CA ALA A 54 10.01 -16.24 10.79
C ALA A 54 9.36 -17.36 9.92
N HIS A 55 8.15 -17.11 9.41
CA HIS A 55 7.32 -17.97 8.58
C HIS A 55 6.83 -17.23 7.32
N ALA A 56 7.51 -16.14 6.93
CA ALA A 56 7.38 -15.63 5.58
C ALA A 56 7.99 -16.69 4.62
N TRP A 57 7.17 -17.67 4.24
CA TRP A 57 7.47 -18.70 3.26
C TRP A 57 8.25 -18.09 2.08
N GLU A 58 9.51 -18.50 1.89
CA GLU A 58 10.45 -17.90 0.93
C GLU A 58 9.93 -17.91 -0.53
N GLY A 59 8.97 -18.78 -0.87
CA GLY A 59 8.36 -18.84 -2.20
C GLY A 59 7.22 -17.84 -2.46
N LEU A 60 6.81 -17.02 -1.48
CA LEU A 60 5.58 -16.23 -1.60
C LEU A 60 5.78 -14.82 -2.18
N GLN A 61 7.02 -14.33 -2.19
CA GLN A 61 7.42 -12.96 -2.58
C GLN A 61 7.45 -12.75 -4.10
N THR A 62 7.84 -13.78 -4.87
CA THR A 62 7.87 -13.68 -6.34
C THR A 62 6.46 -13.88 -6.89
N ARG A 63 5.89 -12.86 -7.52
CA ARG A 63 4.66 -12.96 -8.33
C ARG A 63 5.01 -13.66 -9.65
N PRO A 64 4.66 -14.95 -9.89
CA PRO A 64 5.01 -15.64 -11.13
C PRO A 64 4.09 -15.24 -12.31
N GLY A 65 3.47 -14.07 -12.28
CA GLY A 65 2.58 -13.56 -13.34
C GLY A 65 3.19 -12.41 -14.12
N LEU A 66 2.87 -12.34 -15.41
CA LEU A 66 3.11 -11.14 -16.23
C LEU A 66 2.47 -9.94 -15.53
N PRO A 67 3.19 -8.82 -15.33
CA PRO A 67 2.61 -7.65 -14.69
C PRO A 67 1.46 -7.10 -15.55
N ARG A 68 0.42 -6.57 -14.91
CA ARG A 68 -0.83 -6.15 -15.59
C ARG A 68 -0.57 -5.18 -16.75
N TRP A 69 0.39 -4.27 -16.60
CA TRP A 69 0.75 -3.31 -17.64
C TRP A 69 1.31 -4.02 -18.89
N MET A 70 2.04 -5.12 -18.72
CA MET A 70 2.63 -5.87 -19.83
C MET A 70 1.57 -6.71 -20.55
N THR A 71 0.57 -7.24 -19.83
CA THR A 71 -0.62 -7.83 -20.44
C THR A 71 -1.35 -6.82 -21.32
N TRP A 72 -1.61 -5.62 -20.80
CA TRP A 72 -2.25 -4.55 -21.57
C TRP A 72 -1.41 -4.09 -22.76
N ALA A 73 -0.08 -3.99 -22.59
CA ALA A 73 0.83 -3.64 -23.68
C ALA A 73 0.78 -4.70 -24.80
N LEU A 74 0.82 -5.99 -24.46
CA LEU A 74 0.75 -7.07 -25.43
C LEU A 74 -0.60 -7.09 -26.16
N LEU A 75 -1.69 -6.88 -25.43
CA LEU A 75 -3.04 -6.74 -25.98
C LEU A 75 -3.12 -5.55 -26.96
N LEU A 76 -2.53 -4.41 -26.60
CA LEU A 76 -2.47 -3.23 -27.45
C LEU A 76 -1.63 -3.49 -28.72
N VAL A 77 -0.50 -4.19 -28.60
CA VAL A 77 0.33 -4.58 -29.75
C VAL A 77 -0.45 -5.48 -30.71
N ILE A 78 -1.17 -6.50 -30.20
CA ILE A 78 -2.02 -7.36 -31.02
C ILE A 78 -3.12 -6.52 -31.70
N MET A 79 -3.76 -5.62 -30.96
CA MET A 79 -4.78 -4.70 -31.49
C MET A 79 -4.22 -3.80 -32.60
N ALA A 80 -3.01 -3.28 -32.44
CA ALA A 80 -2.34 -2.43 -33.43
C ALA A 80 -2.03 -3.19 -34.74
N VAL A 81 -1.75 -4.49 -34.65
CA VAL A 81 -1.54 -5.36 -35.83
C VAL A 81 -2.86 -5.70 -36.52
N GLU A 82 -3.94 -5.93 -35.77
CA GLU A 82 -5.25 -6.30 -36.33
C GLU A 82 -6.06 -5.11 -36.87
N MET A 83 -5.89 -3.91 -36.29
CA MET A 83 -6.66 -2.72 -36.66
C MET A 83 -6.56 -2.38 -38.16
N PRO A 84 -5.36 -2.35 -38.80
CA PRO A 84 -5.25 -2.10 -40.24
C PRO A 84 -5.99 -3.14 -41.09
N VAL A 85 -6.01 -4.40 -40.64
CA VAL A 85 -6.70 -5.48 -41.35
C VAL A 85 -8.21 -5.27 -41.33
N TYR A 86 -8.77 -4.86 -40.19
CA TYR A 86 -10.20 -4.52 -40.11
C TYR A 86 -10.54 -3.25 -40.88
N TRP A 87 -9.66 -2.25 -40.85
CA TRP A 87 -9.83 -1.01 -41.61
C TRP A 87 -10.04 -1.30 -43.09
N VAL A 88 -9.12 -2.06 -43.71
CA VAL A 88 -9.20 -2.44 -45.12
C VAL A 88 -10.45 -3.26 -45.42
N ALA A 89 -10.85 -4.14 -44.50
CA ALA A 89 -12.07 -4.94 -44.66
C ALA A 89 -13.37 -4.10 -44.60
N TYR A 90 -13.37 -2.95 -43.92
CA TYR A 90 -14.57 -2.11 -43.76
C TYR A 90 -14.70 -0.96 -44.78
N GLN A 91 -13.60 -0.58 -45.44
CA GLN A 91 -13.60 0.44 -46.49
C GLN A 91 -14.66 0.24 -47.59
N PRO A 92 -14.95 -0.99 -48.08
CA PRO A 92 -15.96 -1.20 -49.12
C PRO A 92 -17.39 -0.84 -48.70
N PHE A 93 -17.71 -0.86 -47.40
CA PHE A 93 -19.08 -0.65 -46.91
C PHE A 93 -19.48 0.82 -46.80
N HIS A 94 -18.51 1.72 -46.59
CA HIS A 94 -18.78 3.13 -46.30
C HIS A 94 -18.29 4.09 -47.39
N GLY A 95 -17.71 3.56 -48.47
CA GLY A 95 -17.21 4.32 -49.61
C GLY A 95 -15.81 4.87 -49.39
N VAL A 96 -14.91 4.63 -50.34
CA VAL A 96 -13.52 5.06 -50.30
C VAL A 96 -13.43 6.56 -50.62
N GLY A 97 -12.78 7.34 -49.76
CA GLY A 97 -12.47 8.76 -50.03
C GLY A 97 -13.49 9.79 -49.54
N SER A 98 -14.52 9.38 -48.77
CA SER A 98 -15.36 10.30 -48.02
C SER A 98 -14.92 10.36 -46.54
N THR A 99 -14.71 11.56 -46.01
CA THR A 99 -14.24 11.74 -44.61
C THR A 99 -15.19 11.12 -43.59
N GLY A 100 -16.49 11.08 -43.89
CA GLY A 100 -17.50 10.40 -43.06
C GLY A 100 -17.41 8.87 -43.13
N GLY A 101 -17.15 8.31 -44.32
CA GLY A 101 -17.02 6.87 -44.52
C GLY A 101 -15.75 6.28 -43.90
N ASP A 102 -14.65 7.01 -43.97
CA ASP A 102 -13.38 6.65 -43.31
C ASP A 102 -13.54 6.65 -41.79
N LEU A 103 -14.24 7.64 -41.21
CA LEU A 103 -14.51 7.68 -39.77
C LEU A 103 -15.37 6.48 -39.30
N MET A 104 -16.44 6.15 -40.02
CA MET A 104 -17.28 4.99 -39.70
C MET A 104 -16.52 3.68 -39.82
N SER A 105 -15.71 3.53 -40.86
CA SER A 105 -14.86 2.33 -41.05
C SER A 105 -13.82 2.19 -39.93
N GLY A 106 -13.22 3.30 -39.50
CA GLY A 106 -12.29 3.33 -38.38
C GLY A 106 -12.90 2.95 -37.04
N THR A 107 -14.06 3.52 -36.72
CA THR A 107 -14.75 3.21 -35.46
C THR A 107 -15.22 1.76 -35.40
N LEU A 108 -15.68 1.19 -36.53
CA LEU A 108 -16.02 -0.22 -36.64
C LEU A 108 -14.80 -1.14 -36.56
N ALA A 109 -13.68 -0.74 -37.17
CA ALA A 109 -12.41 -1.47 -37.06
C ALA A 109 -11.92 -1.55 -35.61
N VAL A 110 -11.90 -0.42 -34.91
CA VAL A 110 -11.48 -0.35 -33.51
C VAL A 110 -12.41 -1.15 -32.62
N SER A 111 -13.73 -0.97 -32.76
CA SER A 111 -14.69 -1.70 -31.92
C SER A 111 -14.63 -3.21 -32.14
N THR A 112 -14.47 -3.68 -33.38
CA THR A 112 -14.32 -5.10 -33.69
C THR A 112 -13.03 -5.67 -33.13
N ALA A 113 -11.91 -4.95 -33.25
CA ALA A 113 -10.63 -5.36 -32.67
C ALA A 113 -10.72 -5.47 -31.14
N VAL A 114 -11.35 -4.49 -30.49
CA VAL A 114 -11.57 -4.48 -29.04
C VAL A 114 -12.41 -5.69 -28.61
N VAL A 115 -13.54 -5.95 -29.29
CA VAL A 115 -14.41 -7.11 -29.01
C VAL A 115 -13.64 -8.42 -29.18
N MET A 116 -12.92 -8.57 -30.29
CA MET A 116 -12.17 -9.79 -30.61
C MET A 116 -11.04 -10.10 -29.65
N LEU A 117 -10.50 -9.08 -29.00
CA LEU A 117 -9.41 -9.20 -28.04
C LEU A 117 -9.92 -9.39 -26.61
N ILE A 118 -10.95 -8.61 -26.22
CA ILE A 118 -11.47 -8.58 -24.85
C ILE A 118 -12.30 -9.83 -24.53
N LEU A 119 -13.15 -10.32 -25.45
CA LEU A 119 -13.98 -11.50 -25.20
C LEU A 119 -13.18 -12.74 -24.78
N PRO A 120 -12.17 -13.19 -25.57
CA PRO A 120 -11.39 -14.36 -25.20
C PRO A 120 -10.58 -14.11 -23.92
N HIS A 121 -10.07 -12.89 -23.71
CA HIS A 121 -9.40 -12.53 -22.47
C HIS A 121 -10.31 -12.66 -21.24
N LEU A 122 -11.53 -12.11 -21.30
CA LEU A 122 -12.54 -12.24 -20.25
C LEU A 122 -12.97 -13.70 -20.05
N ALA A 123 -13.11 -14.48 -21.13
CA ALA A 123 -13.45 -15.89 -21.05
C ALA A 123 -12.40 -16.68 -20.26
N GLY A 124 -11.11 -16.38 -20.46
CA GLY A 124 -10.00 -16.96 -19.70
C GLY A 124 -10.03 -16.54 -18.23
N LEU A 125 -10.30 -15.27 -17.93
CA LEU A 125 -10.43 -14.76 -16.56
C LEU A 125 -11.59 -15.41 -15.81
N MET A 126 -12.76 -15.51 -16.43
CA MET A 126 -13.96 -16.13 -15.84
C MET A 126 -13.74 -17.62 -15.55
N LEU A 127 -13.01 -18.32 -16.42
CA LEU A 127 -12.67 -19.73 -16.21
C LEU A 127 -11.80 -19.92 -14.96
N ARG A 128 -10.89 -18.98 -14.67
CA ARG A 128 -10.03 -19.01 -13.47
C ARG A 128 -10.71 -18.57 -12.18
N TRP A 129 -11.64 -17.61 -12.24
CA TRP A 129 -12.32 -17.06 -11.05
C TRP A 129 -13.13 -18.11 -10.27
N ARG A 130 -13.51 -19.22 -10.90
CA ARG A 130 -14.27 -20.34 -10.33
C ARG A 130 -13.64 -20.97 -9.08
N SER A 131 -12.32 -20.95 -8.99
CA SER A 131 -11.58 -21.61 -7.93
C SER A 131 -11.68 -20.90 -6.57
N ALA A 132 -12.21 -19.66 -6.52
CA ALA A 132 -12.29 -18.84 -5.31
C ALA A 132 -13.52 -19.06 -4.41
N THR A 133 -14.61 -19.65 -4.91
CA THR A 133 -15.91 -19.60 -4.20
C THR A 133 -16.51 -20.96 -3.88
N GLY A 134 -15.82 -22.07 -4.21
CA GLY A 134 -16.26 -23.42 -3.83
C GLY A 134 -17.62 -23.86 -4.36
N SER A 135 -18.31 -23.03 -5.15
CA SER A 135 -19.66 -23.28 -5.67
C SER A 135 -19.61 -24.34 -6.77
N PRO A 136 -20.21 -25.53 -6.55
CA PRO A 136 -20.20 -26.58 -7.54
C PRO A 136 -21.46 -26.46 -8.41
N ARG A 137 -21.29 -26.21 -9.73
CA ARG A 137 -21.81 -27.04 -10.84
C ARG A 137 -21.97 -26.33 -12.19
N ARG A 138 -22.03 -24.99 -12.28
CA ARG A 138 -22.33 -24.31 -13.58
C ARG A 138 -21.52 -23.06 -13.94
N GLY A 139 -20.46 -22.72 -13.19
CA GLY A 139 -19.64 -21.53 -13.46
C GLY A 139 -18.84 -21.53 -14.77
N TRP A 140 -18.79 -22.64 -15.51
CA TRP A 140 -18.13 -22.73 -16.83
C TRP A 140 -19.03 -22.23 -17.97
N LEU A 141 -20.36 -22.20 -17.76
CA LEU A 141 -21.33 -21.75 -18.76
C LEU A 141 -21.05 -20.33 -19.30
N PRO A 142 -20.75 -19.29 -18.48
CA PRO A 142 -20.46 -17.97 -19.01
C PRO A 142 -19.16 -17.90 -19.82
N SER A 143 -18.12 -18.63 -19.40
CA SER A 143 -16.86 -18.70 -20.17
C SER A 143 -17.07 -19.41 -21.51
N LEU A 144 -17.83 -20.51 -21.52
CA LEU A 144 -18.20 -21.19 -22.75
C LEU A 144 -19.13 -20.38 -23.64
N SER A 145 -20.08 -19.64 -23.10
CA SER A 145 -20.93 -18.76 -23.91
C SER A 145 -20.10 -17.66 -24.55
N LEU A 146 -19.13 -17.09 -23.83
CA LEU A 146 -18.19 -16.12 -24.38
C LEU A 146 -17.33 -16.73 -25.48
N LEU A 147 -16.76 -17.92 -25.27
CA LEU A 147 -15.98 -18.63 -26.29
C LEU A 147 -16.83 -19.03 -27.49
N GLY A 148 -18.09 -19.42 -27.28
CA GLY A 148 -19.03 -19.75 -28.35
C GLY A 148 -19.37 -18.54 -29.21
N VAL A 149 -19.69 -17.40 -28.57
CA VAL A 149 -19.93 -16.12 -29.26
C VAL A 149 -18.67 -15.67 -30.01
N TRP A 150 -17.50 -15.75 -29.38
CA TRP A 150 -16.24 -15.40 -30.01
C TRP A 150 -15.89 -16.31 -31.19
N GLY A 151 -16.07 -17.63 -31.05
CA GLY A 151 -15.84 -18.60 -32.12
C GLY A 151 -16.77 -18.36 -33.31
N PHE A 152 -18.05 -18.07 -33.03
CA PHE A 152 -19.02 -17.69 -34.07
C PHE A 152 -18.62 -16.39 -34.79
N LEU A 153 -18.23 -15.35 -34.04
CA LEU A 153 -17.76 -14.09 -34.62
C LEU A 153 -16.48 -14.30 -35.44
N THR A 154 -15.58 -15.17 -34.98
CA THR A 154 -14.32 -15.48 -35.67
C THR A 154 -14.59 -16.14 -37.01
N TRP A 155 -15.51 -17.11 -37.04
CA TRP A 155 -15.94 -17.76 -38.26
C TRP A 155 -16.65 -16.77 -39.22
N LEU A 156 -17.55 -15.93 -38.70
CA LEU A 156 -18.27 -14.93 -39.49
C LEU A 156 -17.31 -13.92 -40.12
N LEU A 157 -16.40 -13.34 -39.31
CA LEU A 157 -15.44 -12.34 -39.76
C LEU A 157 -14.37 -12.94 -40.68
N GLY A 158 -13.90 -14.16 -40.42
CA GLY A 158 -13.00 -14.87 -41.33
C GLY A 158 -13.64 -15.12 -42.69
N SER A 159 -14.92 -15.51 -42.71
CA SER A 159 -15.69 -15.71 -43.94
C SER A 159 -15.93 -14.39 -44.69
N LEU A 160 -16.25 -13.31 -43.98
CA LEU A 160 -16.41 -11.99 -44.59
C LEU A 160 -15.08 -11.50 -45.18
N ARG A 161 -13.98 -11.55 -44.41
CA ARG A 161 -12.63 -11.16 -44.88
C ARG A 161 -12.23 -11.92 -46.14
N ALA A 162 -12.43 -13.24 -46.17
CA ALA A 162 -12.10 -14.04 -47.35
C ALA A 162 -12.92 -13.62 -48.57
N LYS A 163 -14.24 -13.42 -48.40
CA LYS A 163 -15.11 -12.94 -49.48
C LYS A 163 -14.63 -11.61 -50.05
N PHE A 164 -14.28 -10.65 -49.20
CA PHE A 164 -13.81 -9.33 -49.65
C PHE A 164 -12.47 -9.40 -50.38
N VAL A 165 -11.51 -10.18 -49.89
CA VAL A 165 -10.21 -10.32 -50.56
C VAL A 165 -10.35 -11.03 -51.92
N THR A 166 -11.36 -11.88 -52.09
CA THR A 166 -11.63 -12.58 -53.35
C THR A 166 -12.59 -11.85 -54.29
N GLN A 167 -13.29 -10.80 -53.82
CA GLN A 167 -14.17 -10.02 -54.68
C GLN A 167 -13.33 -9.30 -55.72
N HIS A 168 -13.65 -9.54 -57.00
CA HIS A 168 -13.01 -8.87 -58.11
C HIS A 168 -13.56 -7.44 -58.17
N ASP A 169 -12.69 -6.45 -58.23
CA ASP A 169 -13.11 -5.09 -58.56
C ASP A 169 -13.72 -5.12 -59.97
N THR A 170 -15.04 -5.19 -60.07
CA THR A 170 -15.74 -4.94 -61.33
C THR A 170 -15.49 -3.48 -61.68
N PRO A 171 -14.74 -3.17 -62.75
CA PRO A 171 -14.49 -1.79 -63.12
C PRO A 171 -15.83 -1.10 -63.35
N ALA A 172 -15.99 0.10 -62.77
CA ALA A 172 -17.18 0.91 -63.01
C ALA A 172 -17.43 1.02 -64.52
N PRO A 173 -18.67 0.83 -65.02
CA PRO A 173 -18.95 1.06 -66.42
C PRO A 173 -18.54 2.49 -66.73
N ALA A 174 -17.59 2.67 -67.65
CA ALA A 174 -17.12 3.97 -68.09
C ALA A 174 -18.26 4.70 -68.83
N THR A 175 -19.23 5.25 -68.10
CA THR A 175 -20.23 6.17 -68.61
C THR A 175 -19.62 7.56 -68.70
N GLY A 176 -18.70 7.70 -69.64
CA GLY A 176 -18.04 8.97 -69.94
C GLY A 176 -17.10 8.79 -71.12
N GLY A 177 -17.60 9.06 -72.32
CA GLY A 177 -16.85 8.95 -73.56
C GLY A 177 -15.55 9.75 -73.49
N THR A 178 -14.43 9.06 -73.34
CA THR A 178 -13.09 9.60 -73.56
C THR A 178 -12.49 8.89 -74.77
N GLY A 179 -13.05 9.19 -75.94
CA GLY A 179 -12.35 8.97 -77.20
C GLY A 179 -11.11 9.87 -77.22
N GLY A 180 -9.96 9.36 -76.78
CA GLY A 180 -8.76 10.19 -76.77
C GLY A 180 -7.49 9.62 -76.14
N PHE A 181 -7.50 8.48 -75.43
CA PHE A 181 -6.26 7.92 -74.87
C PHE A 181 -5.98 6.51 -75.39
N ARG A 182 -5.44 6.46 -76.61
CA ARG A 182 -4.91 5.25 -77.26
C ARG A 182 -3.39 5.24 -77.08
N GLY A 183 -2.94 4.95 -75.87
CA GLY A 183 -1.52 5.10 -75.52
C GLY A 183 -1.09 4.37 -74.24
N LEU A 184 -1.67 3.21 -73.94
CA LEU A 184 -1.11 2.19 -73.04
C LEU A 184 -1.93 0.91 -73.23
N GLY A 185 -1.72 0.28 -74.39
CA GLY A 185 -2.24 -1.05 -74.70
C GLY A 185 -1.48 -2.14 -73.96
N GLY A 186 -1.61 -2.15 -72.62
CA GLY A 186 -1.28 -3.29 -71.78
C GLY A 186 -2.56 -3.71 -71.06
N THR A 187 -3.29 -4.66 -71.65
CA THR A 187 -4.37 -5.45 -71.04
C THR A 187 -5.40 -4.69 -70.22
N ALA A 188 -6.58 -4.50 -70.81
CA ALA A 188 -7.80 -4.35 -70.03
C ALA A 188 -7.88 -5.47 -68.97
N ALA A 189 -7.77 -5.08 -67.70
CA ALA A 189 -8.42 -5.72 -66.56
C ALA A 189 -8.21 -7.24 -66.37
N ASP A 190 -6.96 -7.72 -66.37
CA ASP A 190 -6.64 -8.84 -65.48
C ASP A 190 -6.56 -8.28 -64.05
N THR A 191 -7.73 -8.02 -63.45
CA THR A 191 -7.88 -7.84 -62.01
C THR A 191 -7.66 -9.19 -61.30
N SER A 192 -6.56 -9.86 -61.61
CA SER A 192 -6.09 -11.04 -60.90
C SER A 192 -5.81 -10.58 -59.48
N THR A 193 -6.70 -10.89 -58.55
CA THR A 193 -6.45 -10.64 -57.13
C THR A 193 -5.13 -11.34 -56.74
N LEU A 194 -4.42 -10.84 -55.74
CA LEU A 194 -3.15 -11.41 -55.28
C LEU A 194 -3.28 -12.91 -54.92
N VAL A 195 -4.50 -13.33 -54.59
CA VAL A 195 -4.95 -14.71 -54.34
C VAL A 195 -4.97 -15.56 -55.61
N ASP A 196 -5.40 -14.99 -56.73
CA ASP A 196 -5.47 -15.67 -58.04
C ASP A 196 -4.06 -15.95 -58.60
N ARG A 197 -3.12 -15.04 -58.34
CA ARG A 197 -1.69 -15.24 -58.63
C ARG A 197 -1.02 -16.28 -57.73
N LEU A 198 -1.60 -16.59 -56.56
CA LEU A 198 -1.09 -17.58 -55.61
C LEU A 198 -1.81 -18.93 -55.70
N HIS A 199 -2.76 -19.12 -56.63
CA HIS A 199 -3.63 -20.31 -56.75
C HIS A 199 -4.29 -20.71 -55.42
N LEU A 200 -4.55 -19.75 -54.54
CA LEU A 200 -5.19 -20.01 -53.25
C LEU A 200 -6.70 -20.09 -53.45
N THR A 201 -7.29 -21.23 -53.08
CA THR A 201 -8.75 -21.37 -53.11
C THR A 201 -9.38 -20.47 -52.03
N THR A 202 -10.56 -19.90 -52.28
CA THR A 202 -11.30 -19.07 -51.31
C THR A 202 -11.43 -19.74 -49.94
N GLN A 203 -11.56 -21.07 -49.93
CA GLN A 203 -11.63 -21.86 -48.70
C GLN A 203 -10.31 -21.81 -47.91
N THR A 204 -9.15 -21.92 -48.56
CA THR A 204 -7.85 -21.79 -47.89
C THR A 204 -7.64 -20.42 -47.28
N VAL A 205 -8.02 -19.35 -47.99
CA VAL A 205 -7.96 -17.96 -47.50
C VAL A 205 -8.87 -17.79 -46.27
N THR A 206 -10.08 -18.36 -46.30
CA THR A 206 -11.01 -18.35 -45.17
C THR A 206 -10.41 -19.02 -43.94
N TRP A 207 -9.82 -20.22 -44.11
CA TRP A 207 -9.16 -20.92 -43.01
C TRP A 207 -7.96 -20.16 -42.45
N LEU A 208 -7.19 -19.48 -43.31
CA LEU A 208 -6.05 -18.67 -42.88
C LEU A 208 -6.51 -17.49 -42.01
N PHE A 209 -7.56 -16.75 -42.43
CA PHE A 209 -8.11 -15.67 -41.61
C PHE A 209 -8.73 -16.17 -40.31
N CYS A 210 -9.47 -17.28 -40.34
CA CYS A 210 -9.99 -17.92 -39.13
C CYS A 210 -8.84 -18.33 -38.19
N ALA A 211 -7.78 -18.95 -38.70
CA ALA A 211 -6.63 -19.37 -37.91
C ALA A 211 -5.90 -18.17 -37.29
N LEU A 212 -5.73 -17.08 -38.04
CA LEU A 212 -5.13 -15.85 -37.54
C LEU A 212 -5.94 -15.26 -36.38
N LEU A 213 -7.26 -15.14 -36.54
CA LEU A 213 -8.16 -14.65 -35.50
C LEU A 213 -8.21 -15.57 -34.27
N LEU A 214 -8.19 -16.89 -34.49
CA LEU A 214 -8.11 -17.88 -33.41
C LEU A 214 -6.80 -17.76 -32.64
N LEU A 215 -5.68 -17.50 -33.34
CA LEU A 215 -4.37 -17.35 -32.71
C LEU A 215 -4.30 -16.03 -31.93
N SER A 216 -4.73 -14.91 -32.52
CA SER A 216 -4.69 -13.60 -31.84
C SER A 216 -5.63 -13.56 -30.63
N GLY A 217 -6.86 -14.05 -30.75
CA GLY A 217 -7.76 -14.20 -29.61
C GLY A 217 -7.32 -15.29 -28.63
N GLY A 218 -6.72 -16.38 -29.12
CA GLY A 218 -6.17 -17.47 -28.31
C GLY A 218 -5.04 -17.01 -27.38
N VAL A 219 -4.17 -16.12 -27.86
CA VAL A 219 -3.17 -15.45 -27.01
C VAL A 219 -3.85 -14.61 -25.92
N GLY A 220 -4.90 -13.86 -26.27
CA GLY A 220 -5.72 -13.12 -25.29
C GLY A 220 -6.34 -14.01 -24.21
N PHE A 221 -6.87 -15.17 -24.63
CA PHE A 221 -7.42 -16.19 -23.74
C PHE A 221 -6.36 -16.80 -22.82
N LEU A 222 -5.20 -17.18 -23.36
CA LEU A 222 -4.06 -17.69 -22.60
C LEU A 222 -3.55 -16.66 -21.60
N LEU A 223 -3.47 -15.39 -21.97
CA LEU A 223 -3.12 -14.30 -21.06
C LEU A 223 -4.13 -14.17 -19.91
N GLY A 224 -5.43 -14.35 -20.19
CA GLY A 224 -6.47 -14.41 -19.16
C GLY A 224 -6.29 -15.61 -18.23
N LEU A 225 -5.88 -16.76 -18.79
CA LEU A 225 -5.61 -17.99 -18.04
C LEU A 225 -4.30 -17.98 -17.25
N PHE A 226 -3.28 -17.25 -17.67
CA PHE A 226 -1.99 -17.19 -16.96
C PHE A 226 -2.01 -16.28 -15.74
N ARG A 227 -3.13 -15.58 -15.49
CA ARG A 227 -3.27 -14.74 -14.30
C ARG A 227 -3.21 -15.58 -13.02
N GLU A 228 -2.58 -15.05 -11.98
CA GLU A 228 -2.49 -15.69 -10.67
C GLU A 228 -3.87 -16.12 -10.12
N HIS A 229 -3.86 -17.19 -9.32
CA HIS A 229 -5.07 -17.70 -8.70
C HIS A 229 -5.69 -16.61 -7.79
N PRO A 230 -7.02 -16.36 -7.84
CA PRO A 230 -7.66 -15.28 -7.09
C PRO A 230 -7.38 -15.33 -5.58
N PHE A 231 -7.35 -16.53 -4.97
CA PHE A 231 -6.95 -16.69 -3.57
C PHE A 231 -5.49 -16.29 -3.27
N LEU A 232 -4.55 -16.60 -4.17
CA LEU A 232 -3.16 -16.21 -3.98
C LEU A 232 -3.00 -14.70 -4.14
N ASP A 233 -3.69 -14.10 -5.11
CA ASP A 233 -3.74 -12.64 -5.31
C ASP A 233 -4.33 -11.94 -4.07
N ALA A 234 -5.46 -12.43 -3.54
CA ALA A 234 -6.11 -11.89 -2.36
C ALA A 234 -5.26 -12.05 -1.09
N TYR A 235 -4.65 -13.23 -0.89
CA TYR A 235 -3.78 -13.49 0.26
C TYR A 235 -2.52 -12.61 0.23
N ARG A 236 -1.86 -12.48 -0.94
CA ARG A 236 -0.72 -11.58 -1.11
C ARG A 236 -1.10 -10.12 -0.91
N THR A 237 -2.22 -9.68 -1.47
CA THR A 237 -2.75 -8.32 -1.25
C THR A 237 -3.04 -8.08 0.24
N ALA A 238 -3.58 -9.07 0.96
CA ALA A 238 -3.80 -8.97 2.40
C ALA A 238 -2.49 -8.88 3.19
N LEU A 239 -1.45 -9.60 2.77
CA LEU A 239 -0.10 -9.51 3.37
C LEU A 239 0.56 -8.15 3.08
N GLU A 240 0.47 -7.64 1.85
CA GLU A 240 0.95 -6.30 1.47
C GLU A 240 0.22 -5.20 2.27
N ASN A 241 -1.11 -5.33 2.43
CA ASN A 241 -1.88 -4.42 3.26
C ASN A 241 -1.48 -4.51 4.73
N ARG A 242 -1.29 -5.72 5.26
CA ARG A 242 -0.85 -5.94 6.65
C ARG A 242 0.52 -5.31 6.90
N THR A 243 1.49 -5.54 6.01
CA THR A 243 2.84 -4.96 6.14
C THR A 243 2.81 -3.43 6.03
N GLY A 244 2.01 -2.87 5.13
CA GLY A 244 1.78 -1.43 5.03
C GLY A 244 1.15 -0.84 6.30
N LEU A 245 0.17 -1.53 6.90
CA LEU A 245 -0.45 -1.09 8.16
C LEU A 245 0.51 -1.19 9.35
N LEU A 246 1.33 -2.23 9.42
CA LEU A 246 2.37 -2.38 10.46
C LEU A 246 3.39 -1.24 10.37
N ARG A 247 3.84 -0.90 9.16
CA ARG A 247 4.75 0.24 8.93
C ARG A 247 4.12 1.56 9.38
N ARG A 248 2.88 1.84 9.00
CA ARG A 248 2.15 3.03 9.44
C ARG A 248 1.99 3.10 10.96
N ARG A 249 1.75 1.95 11.60
CA ARG A 249 1.68 1.86 13.07
C ARG A 249 3.02 2.21 13.71
N ALA A 250 4.12 1.67 13.20
CA ALA A 250 5.46 1.97 13.70
C ALA A 250 5.80 3.47 13.53
N GLU A 251 5.49 4.06 12.37
CA GLU A 251 5.67 5.50 12.12
C GLU A 251 4.85 6.36 13.09
N THR A 252 3.60 5.95 13.39
CA THR A 252 2.74 6.67 14.33
C THR A 252 3.27 6.57 15.76
N VAL A 253 3.72 5.38 16.19
CA VAL A 253 4.30 5.18 17.52
C VAL A 253 5.56 6.05 17.69
N ALA A 254 6.48 5.99 16.73
CA ALA A 254 7.69 6.81 16.74
C ALA A 254 7.38 8.32 16.78
N ALA A 255 6.36 8.77 16.05
CA ALA A 255 5.92 10.16 16.09
C ALA A 255 5.35 10.57 17.45
N THR A 256 4.56 9.69 18.09
CA THR A 256 4.02 9.95 19.43
C THR A 256 5.09 10.00 20.50
N GLU A 257 6.07 9.09 20.45
CA GLU A 257 7.20 9.06 21.39
C GLU A 257 8.08 10.31 21.23
N ALA A 258 8.35 10.72 19.98
CA ALA A 258 9.09 11.96 19.72
C ALA A 258 8.33 13.21 20.21
N ALA A 259 6.99 13.24 20.11
CA ALA A 259 6.18 14.34 20.63
C ALA A 259 6.21 14.38 22.16
N GLN A 260 6.09 13.22 22.83
CA GLN A 260 6.20 13.13 24.28
C GLN A 260 7.58 13.57 24.80
N ALA A 261 8.66 13.15 24.14
CA ALA A 261 10.02 13.58 24.49
C ALA A 261 10.22 15.10 24.34
N ARG A 262 9.60 15.74 23.33
CA ARG A 262 9.62 17.21 23.20
C ARG A 262 8.83 17.89 24.30
N GLN A 263 7.69 17.31 24.71
CA GLN A 263 6.88 17.87 25.77
C GLN A 263 7.57 17.76 27.14
N SER A 264 8.16 16.62 27.48
CA SER A 264 8.89 16.44 28.74
C SER A 264 10.10 17.38 28.83
N THR A 265 10.87 17.53 27.73
CA THR A 265 11.99 18.49 27.70
C THR A 265 11.53 19.95 27.74
N ALA A 266 10.32 20.27 27.26
CA ALA A 266 9.76 21.61 27.40
C ALA A 266 9.30 21.90 28.84
N GLN A 267 8.69 20.91 29.51
CA GLN A 267 8.28 21.01 30.92
C GLN A 267 9.49 21.16 31.84
N ALA A 268 10.52 20.32 31.68
CA ALA A 268 11.77 20.43 32.44
C ALA A 268 12.41 21.83 32.29
N ARG A 269 12.51 22.35 31.06
CA ARG A 269 13.01 23.73 30.83
C ARG A 269 12.14 24.81 31.46
N GLN A 270 10.83 24.57 31.61
CA GLN A 270 9.93 25.52 32.26
C GLN A 270 10.12 25.51 33.78
N GLU A 271 10.31 24.33 34.37
CA GLU A 271 10.63 24.15 35.78
C GLU A 271 11.99 24.77 36.13
N ASP A 272 13.03 24.51 35.32
CA ASP A 272 14.35 25.13 35.49
C ASP A 272 14.27 26.66 35.48
N ARG A 273 13.43 27.23 34.60
CA ARG A 273 13.21 28.69 34.55
C ARG A 273 12.49 29.23 35.79
N ARG A 274 11.54 28.46 36.34
CA ARG A 274 10.84 28.84 37.57
C ARG A 274 11.78 28.80 38.76
N GLU A 275 12.53 27.71 38.91
CA GLU A 275 13.52 27.56 39.97
C GLU A 275 14.61 28.64 39.89
N ALA A 276 15.12 28.94 38.68
CA ALA A 276 16.07 30.03 38.49
C ALA A 276 15.49 31.41 38.82
N ALA A 277 14.19 31.65 38.55
CA ALA A 277 13.52 32.89 38.92
C ALA A 277 13.35 32.99 40.45
N ASP A 278 12.94 31.91 41.09
CA ASP A 278 12.75 31.84 42.55
C ASP A 278 14.09 32.01 43.28
N ALA A 279 15.18 31.41 42.78
CA ALA A 279 16.53 31.60 43.29
C ALA A 279 16.99 33.07 43.19
N ARG A 280 16.67 33.77 42.09
CA ARG A 280 16.96 35.21 41.93
C ARG A 280 16.18 36.07 42.90
N ILE A 281 14.89 35.76 43.11
CA ILE A 281 14.05 36.46 44.09
C ILE A 281 14.59 36.24 45.50
N ALA A 282 14.97 35.00 45.85
CA ALA A 282 15.55 34.66 47.14
C ALA A 282 16.88 35.38 47.38
N ALA A 283 17.79 35.39 46.41
CA ALA A 283 19.06 36.11 46.48
C ALA A 283 18.85 37.62 46.66
N THR A 284 17.90 38.21 45.92
CA THR A 284 17.56 39.62 46.06
C THR A 284 17.00 39.93 47.45
N ARG A 285 16.12 39.07 47.98
CA ARG A 285 15.59 39.20 49.35
C ARG A 285 16.72 39.16 50.39
N GLN A 286 17.66 38.22 50.26
CA GLN A 286 18.82 38.14 51.16
C GLN A 286 19.66 39.42 51.17
N ILE A 287 19.88 40.04 50.00
CA ILE A 287 20.60 41.33 49.91
C ILE A 287 19.83 42.43 50.64
N TYR A 288 18.52 42.54 50.42
CA TYR A 288 17.70 43.55 51.10
C TYR A 288 17.63 43.32 52.61
N GLU A 289 17.56 42.07 53.05
CA GLU A 289 17.57 41.75 54.49
C GLU A 289 18.93 42.07 55.14
N ALA A 290 20.04 41.78 54.45
CA ALA A 290 21.38 42.16 54.90
C ALA A 290 21.53 43.70 54.99
N ALA A 291 21.00 44.44 54.00
CA ALA A 291 20.98 45.89 54.03
C ALA A 291 20.11 46.45 55.16
N ALA A 292 18.97 45.82 55.45
CA ALA A 292 18.09 46.20 56.56
C ALA A 292 18.78 46.02 57.92
N HIS A 293 19.54 44.92 58.11
CA HIS A 293 20.36 44.75 59.30
C HIS A 293 21.44 45.82 59.43
N ALA A 294 22.22 46.06 58.37
CA ALA A 294 23.27 47.08 58.38
C ALA A 294 22.70 48.48 58.69
N TYR A 295 21.50 48.79 58.19
CA TYR A 295 20.80 50.03 58.51
C TYR A 295 20.42 50.10 59.99
N LEU A 296 19.82 49.05 60.56
CA LEU A 296 19.46 49.01 61.98
C LEU A 296 20.69 49.13 62.88
N ASP A 297 21.79 48.46 62.53
CA ASP A 297 23.06 48.57 63.25
C ASP A 297 23.61 50.01 63.22
N GLY A 298 23.55 50.66 62.06
CA GLY A 298 23.92 52.08 61.92
C GLY A 298 23.04 53.02 62.75
N VAL A 299 21.72 52.79 62.79
CA VAL A 299 20.77 53.58 63.60
C VAL A 299 21.05 53.40 65.10
N MET A 300 21.29 52.17 65.56
CA MET A 300 21.66 51.88 66.95
C MET A 300 22.96 52.61 67.35
N GLY A 301 23.96 52.64 66.46
CA GLY A 301 25.21 53.35 66.70
C GLY A 301 25.08 54.89 66.75
N ALA A 302 24.15 55.47 65.98
CA ALA A 302 24.02 56.92 65.83
C ALA A 302 23.06 57.59 66.82
N ALA A 303 21.95 56.94 67.19
CA ALA A 303 20.83 57.57 67.88
C ALA A 303 21.14 58.07 69.30
N LYS A 304 22.12 57.47 69.99
CA LYS A 304 22.50 57.76 71.39
C LYS A 304 21.31 57.78 72.38
N ASP A 305 20.18 57.19 71.99
CA ASP A 305 18.95 57.07 72.77
C ASP A 305 18.70 55.59 73.11
N PRO A 306 18.62 55.21 74.39
CA PRO A 306 18.32 53.85 74.82
C PRO A 306 17.03 53.28 74.24
N ALA A 307 15.98 54.11 74.08
CA ALA A 307 14.67 53.64 73.59
C ALA A 307 14.71 53.27 72.10
N VAL A 308 15.45 54.05 71.30
CA VAL A 308 15.68 53.75 69.87
C VAL A 308 16.52 52.48 69.71
N THR A 309 17.50 52.29 70.60
CA THR A 309 18.35 51.10 70.59
C THR A 309 17.56 49.85 70.96
N GLU A 310 16.74 49.89 72.01
CA GLU A 310 15.89 48.75 72.43
C GLU A 310 14.87 48.38 71.35
N SER A 311 14.23 49.37 70.73
CA SER A 311 13.26 49.13 69.65
C SER A 311 13.91 48.56 68.39
N ALA A 312 15.09 49.06 68.00
CA ALA A 312 15.86 48.49 66.88
C ALA A 312 16.34 47.06 67.17
N MET A 313 16.78 46.78 68.40
CA MET A 313 17.22 45.44 68.82
C MET A 313 16.05 44.45 68.87
N ARG A 314 14.87 44.89 69.32
CA ARG A 314 13.65 44.09 69.31
C ARG A 314 13.14 43.82 67.88
N LEU A 315 13.32 44.78 66.98
CA LEU A 315 12.98 44.59 65.57
C LEU A 315 13.98 43.65 64.88
N SER A 316 15.28 43.78 65.11
CA SER A 316 16.31 42.92 64.51
C SER A 316 16.23 41.45 64.96
N GLN A 317 15.71 41.18 66.17
CA GLN A 317 15.43 39.83 66.64
C GLN A 317 14.26 39.15 65.90
N ASN A 318 13.37 39.91 65.27
CA ASN A 318 12.24 39.39 64.50
C ASN A 318 12.64 39.15 63.04
N TRP A 319 13.42 38.10 62.80
CA TRP A 319 13.78 37.65 61.45
C TRP A 319 12.67 36.81 60.80
N PRO A 320 12.39 36.95 59.48
CA PRO A 320 12.90 37.95 58.55
C PRO A 320 12.23 39.33 58.72
N LEU A 321 13.03 40.39 58.54
CA LEU A 321 12.60 41.79 58.67
C LEU A 321 11.63 42.22 57.57
N LEU A 322 11.74 41.63 56.39
CA LEU A 322 10.88 41.88 55.25
C LEU A 322 9.75 40.84 55.20
N PRO A 323 8.53 41.23 54.76
CA PRO A 323 7.44 40.28 54.60
C PRO A 323 7.84 39.15 53.64
N SER A 324 7.90 37.93 54.16
CA SER A 324 8.04 36.74 53.32
C SER A 324 6.72 36.51 52.58
N ALA A 325 6.81 36.24 51.27
CA ALA A 325 5.63 35.97 50.44
C ALA A 325 4.84 34.76 50.97
N ALA A 326 5.52 33.80 51.60
CA ALA A 326 4.95 32.63 52.26
C ALA A 326 3.93 32.99 53.37
N ARG A 327 4.07 34.14 54.03
CA ARG A 327 3.10 34.57 55.07
C ARG A 327 1.76 35.03 54.49
N ARG A 328 1.65 35.27 53.17
CA ARG A 328 0.36 35.64 52.53
C ARG A 328 -0.50 34.43 52.17
N GLU A 329 0.07 33.24 52.00
CA GLU A 329 -0.72 32.04 51.68
C GLU A 329 -1.49 31.54 52.91
N SER A 330 -0.87 31.53 54.10
CA SER A 330 -1.52 31.10 55.34
C SER A 330 -2.66 32.01 55.83
N VAL A 331 -2.77 33.22 55.28
CA VAL A 331 -3.85 34.18 55.61
C VAL A 331 -5.01 34.08 54.60
N ARG A 332 -4.83 33.39 53.47
CA ARG A 332 -5.88 33.22 52.44
C ARG A 332 -6.65 31.91 52.57
N GLU A 333 -6.15 30.97 53.37
CA GLU A 333 -6.80 29.69 53.71
C GLU A 333 -7.57 29.72 55.06
N ARG A 334 -7.86 30.91 55.60
CA ARG A 334 -8.77 31.09 56.74
C ARG A 334 -9.87 32.08 56.37
#